data_AF-A0A1J5A2J8-F1
#
_entry.id   AF-A0A1J5A2J8-F1
#
_cell.length_a   1.000
_cell.length_b   1.000
_cell.length_c   1.000
_cell.angle_alpha   90.00
_cell.angle_beta   90.00
_cell.angle_gamma   90.00
#
_symmetry.space_group_name_H-M   'P 1'
#
loop_
_entity.id
_entity.type
_entity.pdbx_description
1 polymer ?
#
loop_
_entity_poly.entity_id
_entity_poly.type
_entity_poly.pdbx_seq_one_letter_code
_entity_poly.pdbx_strand_id
1 'polypeptide(L)'
;MTLDDILQDIYALEDEMRAYERKYGVLSETFYESYVSGEEPPDDAWVRDWTAWASAYKVWLRRREQYKTAVGSLRARTPSIVAVIERTARHEPVPFPA
;
A
#
# COMPACT_ATOMS: atom_id res chain seq x y z
N MET A 1 12.11 11.25 1.12
CA MET A 1 11.41 10.00 1.43
C MET A 1 12.43 8.87 1.42
N THR A 2 12.33 7.95 2.37
CA THR A 2 13.18 6.76 2.53
C THR A 2 12.37 5.52 2.17
N LEU A 3 13.01 4.35 2.08
CA LEU A 3 12.26 3.09 1.93
C LEU A 3 11.44 2.78 3.18
N ASP A 4 11.94 3.16 4.35
CA ASP A 4 11.23 3.01 5.62
C ASP A 4 9.96 3.87 5.68
N ASP A 5 10.01 5.12 5.22
CA ASP A 5 8.81 5.97 5.14
C ASP A 5 7.70 5.29 4.32
N ILE A 6 8.05 4.64 3.20
CA ILE A 6 7.06 3.89 2.39
C ILE A 6 6.56 2.65 3.14
N LEU A 7 7.43 1.93 3.84
CA LEU A 7 7.02 0.76 4.61
C LEU A 7 6.04 1.15 5.72
N GLN A 8 6.31 2.24 6.45
CA GLN A 8 5.41 2.76 7.47
C GLN A 8 4.06 3.19 6.85
N ASP A 9 4.08 3.88 5.71
CA ASP A 9 2.84 4.23 4.98
C ASP A 9 2.06 2.97 4.58
N ILE A 10 2.74 1.94 4.05
CA ILE A 10 2.11 0.66 3.66
C ILE A 10 1.44 0.02 4.88
N TYR A 11 2.14 -0.07 6.01
CA TYR A 11 1.62 -0.71 7.22
C TYR A 11 0.44 0.06 7.81
N ALA A 12 0.52 1.39 7.85
CA ALA A 12 -0.58 2.23 8.32
C ALA A 12 -1.85 2.03 7.47
N LEU A 13 -1.71 1.97 6.15
CA LEU A 13 -2.83 1.73 5.24
C LEU A 13 -3.38 0.31 5.37
N GLU A 14 -2.52 -0.70 5.59
CA GLU A 14 -2.96 -2.06 5.88
C GLU A 14 -3.77 -2.14 7.17
N ASP A 15 -3.33 -1.46 8.24
CA ASP A 15 -4.08 -1.41 9.49
C ASP A 15 -5.43 -0.70 9.33
N GLU A 16 -5.48 0.37 8.54
CA GLU A 16 -6.73 1.05 8.18
C GLU A 16 -7.67 0.10 7.42
N MET A 17 -7.18 -0.59 6.39
CA MET A 17 -7.97 -1.55 5.62
C MET A 17 -8.47 -2.71 6.49
N ARG A 18 -7.60 -3.26 7.37
CA ARG A 18 -7.95 -4.33 8.31
C ARG A 18 -9.09 -3.93 9.27
N ALA A 19 -9.26 -2.64 9.58
CA ALA A 19 -10.39 -2.20 10.39
C ALA A 19 -11.73 -2.50 9.69
N TYR A 20 -11.81 -2.26 8.38
CA TYR A 20 -12.99 -2.59 7.58
C TYR A 20 -13.13 -4.10 7.38
N GLU A 21 -12.04 -4.82 7.13
CA GLU A 21 -12.08 -6.29 7.01
C GLU A 21 -12.65 -6.95 8.27
N ARG A 22 -12.26 -6.48 9.46
CA ARG A 22 -12.81 -6.96 10.73
C ARG A 22 -14.26 -6.56 10.93
N LYS A 23 -14.64 -5.35 10.51
CA LYS A 23 -16.01 -4.84 10.65
C LYS A 23 -17.00 -5.66 9.81
N TYR A 24 -16.60 -6.08 8.62
CA TYR A 24 -17.49 -6.69 7.63
C TYR A 24 -17.22 -8.17 7.36
N GLY A 25 -16.09 -8.72 7.83
CA GLY A 25 -15.74 -10.14 7.69
C GLY A 25 -15.28 -10.53 6.28
N VAL A 26 -14.76 -9.59 5.49
CA VAL A 26 -14.37 -9.78 4.09
C VAL A 26 -12.99 -9.18 3.85
N LEU A 27 -12.15 -9.82 3.03
CA LEU A 27 -10.81 -9.31 2.69
C LEU A 27 -10.88 -8.11 1.73
N SER A 28 -9.88 -7.22 1.80
CA SER A 28 -9.76 -6.07 0.91
C SER A 28 -9.73 -6.43 -0.58
N GLU A 29 -9.20 -7.60 -0.94
CA GLU A 29 -9.22 -8.07 -2.33
C GLU A 29 -10.65 -8.31 -2.84
N THR A 30 -11.49 -8.94 -2.03
CA THR A 30 -12.91 -9.17 -2.35
C THR A 30 -13.68 -7.85 -2.39
N PHE A 31 -13.40 -6.93 -1.46
CA PHE A 31 -13.95 -5.57 -1.53
C PHE A 31 -13.59 -4.86 -2.83
N TYR A 32 -12.36 -5.03 -3.29
CA TYR A 32 -11.88 -4.40 -4.52
C TYR A 32 -12.57 -4.96 -5.77
N GLU A 33 -12.77 -6.28 -5.82
CA GLU A 33 -13.49 -6.92 -6.93
C GLU A 33 -14.92 -6.37 -7.08
N SER A 34 -15.68 -6.29 -5.99
CA SER A 34 -17.03 -5.68 -6.00
C SER A 34 -16.99 -4.18 -6.31
N TYR A 35 -15.98 -3.44 -5.82
CA TYR A 35 -15.84 -2.02 -6.14
C TYR A 35 -15.61 -1.79 -7.63
N VAL A 36 -14.78 -2.62 -8.27
CA VAL A 36 -14.47 -2.52 -9.71
C VAL A 36 -15.65 -2.98 -10.57
N SER A 37 -16.48 -3.91 -10.09
CA SER A 37 -17.68 -4.36 -10.80
C SER A 37 -18.84 -3.35 -10.77
N GLY A 38 -18.74 -2.31 -9.93
CA GLY A 38 -19.78 -1.29 -9.78
C GLY A 38 -20.94 -1.71 -8.88
N GLU A 39 -20.73 -2.71 -8.02
CA GLU A 39 -21.71 -3.14 -7.02
C GLU A 39 -21.72 -2.14 -5.87
N GLU A 40 -22.77 -1.30 -5.80
CA GLU A 40 -22.93 -0.32 -4.72
C GLU A 40 -23.75 -0.89 -3.55
N PRO A 41 -23.28 -0.71 -2.30
CA PRO A 41 -24.06 -1.07 -1.12
C PRO A 41 -25.39 -0.30 -1.06
N PRO A 42 -26.50 -0.92 -0.67
CA PRO A 42 -27.80 -0.26 -0.56
C PRO A 42 -27.93 0.66 0.69
N ASP A 43 -26.98 0.60 1.63
CA ASP A 43 -26.98 1.37 2.88
C ASP A 43 -25.95 2.52 2.80
N ASP A 44 -26.40 3.76 3.00
CA ASP A 44 -25.57 4.97 2.98
C ASP A 44 -24.38 4.92 3.96
N ALA A 45 -24.55 4.25 5.10
CA ALA A 45 -23.46 4.06 6.06
C ALA A 45 -22.37 3.16 5.46
N TRP A 46 -22.77 2.14 4.70
CA TRP A 46 -21.84 1.23 4.03
C TRP A 46 -21.14 1.94 2.86
N VAL A 47 -21.84 2.80 2.11
CA VAL A 47 -21.24 3.62 1.03
C VAL A 47 -20.11 4.51 1.56
N ARG A 48 -20.27 5.12 2.74
CA ARG A 48 -19.23 5.96 3.34
C ARG A 48 -17.98 5.17 3.68
N ASP A 49 -18.16 4.06 4.40
CA ASP A 49 -17.04 3.20 4.78
C ASP A 49 -16.36 2.59 3.55
N TRP A 50 -17.14 2.25 2.52
CA TRP A 50 -16.65 1.78 1.24
C TRP A 50 -15.77 2.81 0.54
N THR A 51 -16.19 4.08 0.53
CA THR A 51 -15.42 5.17 -0.08
C THR A 51 -14.11 5.43 0.66
N ALA A 52 -14.13 5.38 2.00
CA ALA A 52 -12.95 5.53 2.82
C ALA A 52 -11.96 4.37 2.60
N TRP A 53 -12.45 3.13 2.68
CA TRP A 53 -11.66 1.92 2.39
C TRP A 53 -11.06 1.95 0.98
N ALA A 54 -11.85 2.28 -0.06
CA ALA A 54 -11.36 2.33 -1.44
C ALA A 54 -10.28 3.40 -1.64
N SER A 55 -10.35 4.50 -0.90
CA SER A 55 -9.32 5.53 -0.91
C SER A 55 -8.02 5.02 -0.31
N ALA A 56 -8.07 4.37 0.86
CA ALA A 56 -6.93 3.74 1.49
C ALA A 56 -6.29 2.67 0.58
N TYR A 57 -7.12 1.79 -0.02
CA TYR A 57 -6.66 0.73 -0.90
C TYR A 57 -5.91 1.25 -2.14
N LYS A 58 -6.43 2.29 -2.79
CA LYS A 58 -5.76 2.92 -3.94
C LYS A 58 -4.42 3.54 -3.57
N VAL A 59 -4.34 4.20 -2.41
CA VAL A 59 -3.07 4.76 -1.92
C VAL A 59 -2.08 3.64 -1.59
N TRP A 60 -2.53 2.55 -0.96
CA TRP A 60 -1.70 1.38 -0.65
C TRP A 60 -1.13 0.75 -1.93
N LEU A 61 -1.94 0.58 -2.98
CA LEU A 61 -1.46 0.12 -4.29
C LEU A 61 -0.34 1.01 -4.84
N ARG A 62 -0.52 2.33 -4.78
CA ARG A 62 0.51 3.29 -5.22
C ARG A 62 1.78 3.19 -4.39
N ARG A 63 1.68 3.05 -3.06
CA ARG A 63 2.84 2.90 -2.18
C ARG A 63 3.59 1.59 -2.42
N ARG A 64 2.86 0.48 -2.66
CA ARG A 64 3.49 -0.79 -3.06
C ARG A 64 4.23 -0.70 -4.38
N GLU A 65 3.68 0.03 -5.35
CA GLU A 65 4.35 0.22 -6.65
C GLU A 65 5.61 1.10 -6.51
N GLN A 66 5.53 2.16 -5.70
CA GLN A 66 6.69 2.98 -5.35
C GLN A 66 7.78 2.15 -4.65
N TYR A 67 7.40 1.29 -3.70
CA TYR A 67 8.32 0.37 -3.03
C TYR A 67 9.02 -0.56 -4.04
N LYS A 68 8.25 -1.22 -4.91
CA LYS A 68 8.80 -2.13 -5.94
C LYS A 68 9.78 -1.40 -6.86
N THR A 69 9.41 -0.20 -7.32
CA THR A 69 10.25 0.63 -8.19
C THR A 69 11.55 1.04 -7.49
N ALA A 70 11.46 1.47 -6.23
CA ALA A 70 12.60 1.87 -5.41
C ALA A 70 13.58 0.69 -5.19
N VAL A 71 13.07 -0.47 -4.78
CA VAL A 71 13.88 -1.68 -4.58
C VAL A 71 14.48 -2.18 -5.90
N GLY A 72 13.71 -2.16 -7.00
CA GLY A 72 14.21 -2.51 -8.32
C GLY A 72 15.38 -1.61 -8.76
N SER A 73 15.24 -0.30 -8.54
CA SER A 73 16.29 0.69 -8.84
C SER A 73 17.55 0.48 -8.01
N LEU A 74 17.41 0.13 -6.72
CA LEU A 74 18.53 -0.19 -5.83
C LEU A 74 19.25 -1.47 -6.28
N ARG A 75 18.49 -2.54 -6.58
CA ARG A 75 19.05 -3.81 -7.06
C ARG A 75 19.76 -3.67 -8.41
N ALA A 76 19.27 -2.81 -9.30
CA ALA A 76 19.95 -2.54 -10.57
C ALA A 76 21.32 -1.86 -10.39
N ARG A 77 21.50 -1.09 -9.30
CA ARG A 77 22.74 -0.37 -8.99
C ARG A 77 23.67 -1.15 -8.05
N THR A 78 23.20 -2.25 -7.50
CA THR A 78 23.89 -2.96 -6.43
C THR A 78 23.71 -4.47 -6.59
N PRO A 79 24.77 -5.23 -6.90
CA PRO A 79 24.65 -6.65 -7.28
C PRO A 79 24.36 -7.60 -6.10
N SER A 80 24.40 -7.12 -4.85
CA SER A 80 24.21 -7.93 -3.65
C SER A 80 23.07 -7.40 -2.79
N ILE A 81 22.23 -8.32 -2.28
CA ILE A 81 21.16 -8.02 -1.32
C ILE A 81 21.69 -7.43 -0.01
N VAL A 82 22.90 -7.81 0.41
CA VAL A 82 23.52 -7.29 1.64
C VAL A 82 23.73 -5.78 1.54
N ALA A 83 24.26 -5.31 0.42
CA ALA A 83 24.49 -3.89 0.19
C ALA A 83 23.18 -3.10 0.02
N VAL A 84 22.11 -3.73 -0.47
CA VAL A 84 20.76 -3.12 -0.43
C VAL A 84 20.29 -2.95 1.01
N ILE A 85 20.39 -4.00 1.83
CA ILE A 85 19.98 -3.99 3.25
C ILE A 85 20.74 -2.93 4.03
N GLU A 86 22.06 -2.86 3.89
CA GLU A 86 22.89 -1.88 4.60
C GLU A 86 22.46 -0.43 4.33
N ARG A 87 22.14 -0.11 3.07
CA ARG A 87 21.70 1.23 2.67
C ARG A 87 20.31 1.55 3.20
N THR A 88 19.39 0.59 3.10
CA THR A 88 18.01 0.79 3.58
C THR A 88 17.93 0.83 5.11
N ALA A 89 18.76 0.06 5.81
CA ALA A 89 18.85 0.07 7.28
C ALA A 89 19.44 1.38 7.84
N ARG A 90 20.22 2.10 7.03
CA ARG A 90 20.68 3.47 7.35
C ARG A 90 19.66 4.55 6.98
N HIS A 91 18.47 4.17 6.52
CA HIS A 91 17.42 5.07 6.04
C HIS A 91 17.94 6.05 4.97
N GLU A 92 18.85 5.58 4.11
CA GLU A 92 19.35 6.40 3.00
C GLU A 92 18.17 6.83 2.09
N PRO A 93 18.11 8.10 1.67
CA PRO A 93 17.11 8.54 0.70
C PRO A 93 17.20 7.72 -0.58
N VAL A 94 16.05 7.22 -1.06
CA VAL A 94 15.98 6.49 -2.32
C VAL A 94 15.49 7.45 -3.41
N PRO A 95 16.10 7.45 -4.61
CA PRO A 95 15.58 8.27 -5.71
C PRO A 95 14.21 7.75 -6.15
N PHE A 96 13.22 8.63 -6.12
CA PHE A 96 11.87 8.37 -6.65
C PHE A 96 11.72 9.12 -7.98
N PRO A 97 11.25 8.44 -9.05
CA PRO A 97 10.72 9.17 -10.19
C PRO A 97 9.49 9.98 -9.73
N ALA A 98 9.43 11.24 -10.17
CA ALA A 98 8.33 12.16 -9.87
C ALA A 98 7.00 11.67 -10.45
#